data_AF-A0A941UMW3-F1
#
_entry.id   AF-A0A941UMW3-F1
#
_cell.length_a   1.000
_cell.length_b   1.000
_cell.length_c   1.000
_cell.angle_alpha   90.00
_cell.angle_beta   90.00
_cell.angle_gamma   90.00
#
_symmetry.space_group_name_H-M   'P 1'
#
loop_
_entity.id
_entity.type
_entity.pdbx_description
1 polymer ?
#
loop_
_entity_poly.entity_id
_entity_poly.type
_entity_poly.pdbx_seq_one_letter_code
_entity_poly.pdbx_strand_id
1 'polypeptide(L)'
;IQFQGIPSFSPEIFKELVNLDPGKSKQLAKGIEQLTDEGVAQLFTQQQGNRRIVGTVGELQFDVIQYRLEHEYNARCRFMRMDIHKACWFTADDPKVIEKFCQYRWDRIAMDKDGNLVYLAESAWIIKSLQQDFPEIHFHYTSEFKREMQEAG
;
A
#
# COMPACT_ATOMS: atom_id res chain seq x y z
N ILE A 1 14.08 19.89 -13.25
CA ILE A 1 12.63 19.61 -13.29
C ILE A 1 12.47 18.14 -12.95
N GLN A 2 12.23 17.81 -11.69
CA GLN A 2 11.93 16.45 -11.26
C GLN A 2 10.42 16.31 -11.39
N PHE A 3 9.94 15.60 -12.42
CA PHE A 3 8.52 15.31 -12.55
C PHE A 3 8.12 14.44 -11.36
N GLN A 4 7.46 15.04 -10.36
CA GLN A 4 6.84 14.30 -9.28
C GLN A 4 5.73 13.45 -9.89
N GLY A 5 5.75 12.14 -9.61
CA GLY A 5 4.82 11.16 -10.18
C GLY A 5 3.35 11.53 -10.00
N ILE A 6 2.49 10.90 -10.79
CA ILE A 6 1.03 11.08 -10.72
C ILE A 6 0.57 10.68 -9.30
N PRO A 7 -0.29 11.48 -8.65
CA PRO A 7 -0.86 11.11 -7.35
C PRO A 7 -1.54 9.75 -7.42
N SER A 8 -1.25 8.92 -6.42
CA SER A 8 -1.97 7.67 -6.18
C SER A 8 -3.21 7.95 -5.34
N PHE A 9 -4.34 7.40 -5.74
CA PHE A 9 -5.58 7.41 -4.96
C PHE A 9 -5.71 6.08 -4.22
N SER A 10 -6.36 6.05 -3.05
CA SER A 10 -6.65 4.76 -2.42
C SER A 10 -7.36 3.81 -3.39
N PRO A 11 -6.89 2.56 -3.52
CA PRO A 11 -7.59 1.53 -4.28
C PRO A 11 -8.95 1.15 -3.69
N GLU A 12 -9.76 0.44 -4.48
CA GLU A 12 -11.11 -0.03 -4.10
C GLU A 12 -11.10 -1.48 -3.62
N ILE A 13 -10.18 -2.30 -4.15
CA ILE A 13 -10.08 -3.72 -3.82
C ILE A 13 -8.65 -4.02 -3.41
N PHE A 14 -8.48 -4.78 -2.33
CA PHE A 14 -7.18 -5.17 -1.81
C PHE A 14 -7.09 -6.68 -1.70
N LYS A 15 -5.98 -7.24 -2.18
CA LYS A 15 -5.67 -8.66 -2.03
C LYS A 15 -4.21 -8.86 -1.65
N GLU A 16 -3.95 -9.83 -0.78
CA GLU A 16 -2.61 -10.31 -0.49
C GLU A 16 -2.09 -11.15 -1.66
N LEU A 17 -0.87 -10.84 -2.11
CA LEU A 17 -0.14 -11.62 -3.09
C LEU A 17 0.57 -12.78 -2.39
N VAL A 18 0.07 -13.99 -2.61
CA VAL A 18 0.63 -15.21 -2.03
C VAL A 18 1.49 -15.91 -3.06
N ASN A 19 2.77 -16.11 -2.73
CA ASN A 19 3.69 -16.89 -3.54
C ASN A 19 3.32 -18.39 -3.47
N LEU A 20 3.14 -19.03 -4.62
CA LEU A 20 2.89 -20.48 -4.71
C LEU A 20 4.15 -21.29 -5.00
N ASP A 21 5.27 -20.62 -5.30
CA ASP A 21 6.56 -21.24 -5.57
C ASP A 21 7.67 -20.58 -4.73
N PRO A 22 8.06 -21.18 -3.58
CA PRO A 22 9.08 -20.62 -2.69
C PRO A 22 10.40 -20.30 -3.40
N GLY A 23 10.78 -21.09 -4.42
CA GLY A 23 12.00 -20.90 -5.21
C GLY A 23 11.97 -19.70 -6.15
N LYS A 24 10.79 -19.10 -6.38
CA LYS A 24 10.58 -17.96 -7.28
C LYS A 24 10.32 -16.64 -6.56
N SER A 25 10.60 -16.57 -5.26
CA SER A 25 10.31 -15.38 -4.44
C SER A 25 10.94 -14.09 -5.00
N LYS A 26 12.16 -14.15 -5.54
CA LYS A 26 12.84 -12.99 -6.14
C LYS A 26 12.18 -12.56 -7.46
N GLN A 27 11.80 -13.51 -8.30
CA GLN A 27 11.13 -13.27 -9.57
C GLN A 27 9.74 -12.67 -9.32
N LEU A 28 9.00 -13.21 -8.35
CA LEU A 28 7.70 -12.68 -7.95
C LEU A 28 7.81 -11.24 -7.47
N ALA A 29 8.76 -10.95 -6.57
CA ALA A 29 9.00 -9.60 -6.05
C ALA A 29 9.31 -8.61 -7.18
N LYS A 30 10.26 -8.96 -8.05
CA LYS A 30 10.63 -8.13 -9.21
C LYS A 30 9.44 -7.91 -10.16
N GLY A 31 8.69 -8.97 -10.44
CA GLY A 31 7.56 -8.90 -11.35
C GLY A 31 6.44 -8.01 -10.83
N ILE A 32 6.06 -8.13 -9.55
CA ILE A 32 5.00 -7.29 -9.01
C ILE A 32 5.42 -5.82 -8.93
N GLU A 33 6.66 -5.54 -8.54
CA GLU A 33 7.21 -4.18 -8.53
C GLU A 33 7.09 -3.54 -9.92
N GLN A 34 7.60 -4.22 -10.95
CA GLN A 34 7.55 -3.72 -12.34
C GLN A 34 6.11 -3.50 -12.84
N LEU A 35 5.20 -4.44 -12.57
CA LEU A 35 3.79 -4.31 -12.97
C LEU A 35 3.09 -3.14 -12.26
N THR A 36 3.43 -2.86 -11.00
CA THR A 36 2.90 -1.69 -10.29
C THR A 36 3.53 -0.37 -10.71
N ASP A 37 4.75 -0.39 -11.25
CA ASP A 37 5.37 0.80 -11.86
C ASP A 37 4.76 1.19 -13.19
N GLU A 38 4.21 0.22 -13.93
CA GLU A 38 3.40 0.47 -15.13
C GLU A 38 2.03 1.10 -14.80
N GLY A 39 1.68 1.25 -13.53
CA GLY A 39 0.41 1.83 -13.08
C GLY A 39 -0.78 0.86 -13.14
N VAL A 40 -0.52 -0.44 -13.31
CA VAL A 40 -1.58 -1.47 -13.36
C VAL A 40 -2.27 -1.63 -12.02
N ALA A 41 -1.53 -1.46 -10.92
CA ALA A 41 -2.00 -1.57 -9.54
C ALA A 41 -1.07 -0.82 -8.59
N GLN A 42 -1.46 -0.74 -7.32
CA GLN A 42 -0.62 -0.22 -6.24
C GLN A 42 -0.11 -1.37 -5.38
N LEU A 43 1.16 -1.29 -4.97
CA LEU A 43 1.81 -2.24 -4.09
C LEU A 43 2.00 -1.62 -2.72
N PHE A 44 1.55 -2.34 -1.68
CA PHE A 44 1.80 -2.02 -0.29
C PHE A 44 2.53 -3.19 0.37
N THR A 45 3.57 -2.89 1.13
CA THR A 45 4.40 -3.91 1.80
C THR A 45 4.32 -3.74 3.31
N GLN A 46 3.87 -4.77 4.02
CA GLN A 46 3.96 -4.81 5.48
C GLN A 46 5.31 -5.38 5.89
N GLN A 47 6.03 -4.68 6.77
CA GLN A 47 7.36 -5.12 7.20
C GLN A 47 7.30 -6.47 7.94
N GLN A 48 6.26 -6.69 8.73
CA GLN A 48 6.06 -7.96 9.41
C GLN A 48 5.67 -9.05 8.42
N GLY A 49 6.50 -10.09 8.32
CA GLY A 49 6.28 -11.22 7.43
C GLY A 49 6.49 -10.92 5.94
N ASN A 50 6.94 -9.71 5.57
CA ASN A 50 7.15 -9.28 4.19
C ASN A 50 5.91 -9.51 3.29
N ARG A 51 4.73 -9.24 3.86
CA ARG A 51 3.45 -9.43 3.17
C ARG A 51 3.30 -8.36 2.10
N ARG A 52 2.98 -8.79 0.89
CA ARG A 52 2.72 -7.93 -0.26
C ARG A 52 1.23 -7.84 -0.50
N ILE A 53 0.71 -6.64 -0.49
CA ILE A 53 -0.71 -6.33 -0.64
C ILE A 53 -0.85 -5.52 -1.92
N VAL A 54 -1.71 -5.97 -2.82
CA VAL A 54 -1.96 -5.33 -4.10
C VAL A 54 -3.35 -4.71 -4.05
N GLY A 55 -3.40 -3.43 -4.37
CA GLY A 55 -4.63 -2.66 -4.45
C GLY A 55 -4.96 -2.28 -5.89
N THR A 56 -6.22 -2.47 -6.28
CA THR A 56 -6.72 -2.17 -7.63
C THR A 56 -8.05 -1.41 -7.58
N VAL A 57 -8.46 -0.79 -8.69
CA VAL A 57 -9.79 -0.17 -8.81
C VAL A 57 -10.85 -1.16 -9.27
N GLY A 58 -10.45 -2.30 -9.85
CA GLY A 58 -11.35 -3.37 -10.30
C GLY A 58 -10.72 -4.76 -10.22
N GLU A 59 -11.57 -5.78 -10.19
CA GLU A 59 -11.17 -7.19 -10.01
C GLU A 59 -10.28 -7.71 -11.16
N LEU A 60 -10.57 -7.33 -12.41
CA LEU A 60 -9.86 -7.82 -13.60
C LEU A 60 -8.35 -7.54 -13.56
N GLN A 61 -7.94 -6.47 -12.87
CA GLN A 61 -6.51 -6.13 -12.72
C GLN A 61 -5.74 -7.25 -12.01
N PHE A 62 -6.35 -7.97 -11.05
CA PHE A 62 -5.71 -9.11 -10.40
C PHE A 62 -5.47 -10.28 -11.37
N ASP A 63 -6.44 -10.59 -12.23
CA ASP A 63 -6.31 -11.67 -13.21
C ASP A 63 -5.21 -11.36 -14.23
N VAL A 64 -5.15 -10.10 -14.70
CA VAL A 64 -4.09 -9.62 -15.60
C VAL A 64 -2.72 -9.72 -14.93
N ILE A 65 -2.60 -9.26 -13.68
CA ILE A 65 -1.33 -9.33 -12.93
C ILE A 65 -0.90 -10.78 -12.71
N GLN A 66 -1.81 -11.65 -12.29
CA GLN A 66 -1.51 -13.06 -12.06
C GLN A 66 -1.04 -13.74 -13.36
N TYR A 67 -1.73 -13.50 -14.48
CA TYR A 67 -1.34 -14.01 -15.78
C TYR A 67 0.07 -13.53 -16.19
N ARG A 68 0.35 -12.23 -16.05
CA ARG A 68 1.65 -11.65 -16.41
C ARG A 68 2.78 -12.17 -15.51
N LEU A 69 2.56 -12.27 -14.21
CA LEU A 69 3.54 -12.85 -13.28
C LEU A 69 3.91 -14.29 -13.66
N GLU A 70 2.93 -15.09 -14.05
CA GLU A 70 3.17 -16.47 -14.48
C GLU A 70 3.90 -16.54 -15.82
N HIS A 71 3.49 -15.76 -16.83
CA HIS A 71 4.00 -15.90 -18.20
C HIS A 71 5.26 -15.08 -18.49
N GLU A 72 5.41 -13.89 -17.91
CA GLU A 72 6.56 -13.01 -18.12
C GLU A 72 7.70 -13.29 -17.12
N TYR A 73 7.36 -13.69 -15.89
CA TYR A 73 8.33 -13.85 -14.79
C TYR A 73 8.48 -15.30 -14.31
N ASN A 74 7.68 -16.24 -14.84
CA ASN A 74 7.66 -17.64 -14.41
C ASN A 74 7.47 -17.75 -12.88
N ALA A 75 6.57 -16.92 -12.35
CA ALA A 75 6.28 -16.78 -10.92
C ALA A 75 4.79 -17.03 -10.67
N ARG A 76 4.45 -18.24 -10.19
CA ARG A 76 3.08 -18.60 -9.85
C ARG A 76 2.67 -17.98 -8.51
N CYS A 77 1.50 -17.38 -8.49
CA CYS A 77 0.93 -16.76 -7.31
C CYS A 77 -0.58 -16.95 -7.26
N ARG A 78 -1.17 -16.58 -6.13
CA ARG A 78 -2.61 -16.39 -6.00
C ARG A 78 -2.89 -15.13 -5.20
N PHE A 79 -4.05 -14.55 -5.43
CA PHE A 79 -4.52 -13.41 -4.64
C PHE A 79 -5.55 -13.84 -3.60
N MET A 80 -5.34 -13.43 -2.35
CA MET A 80 -6.28 -13.64 -1.25
C MET A 80 -6.94 -12.34 -0.85
N ARG A 81 -8.27 -12.28 -0.83
CA ARG A 81 -9.01 -11.07 -0.48
C ARG A 81 -8.68 -10.61 0.93
N MET A 82 -8.56 -9.29 1.09
CA MET A 82 -8.36 -8.65 2.39
C MET A 82 -9.53 -7.71 2.71
N ASP A 83 -9.93 -7.70 3.98
CA ASP A 83 -10.93 -6.78 4.49
C ASP A 83 -10.27 -5.44 4.80
N ILE A 84 -10.02 -4.67 3.74
CA ILE A 84 -9.51 -3.30 3.78
C ILE A 84 -10.55 -2.42 3.10
N HIS A 85 -11.04 -1.44 3.85
CA HIS A 85 -11.94 -0.41 3.35
C HIS A 85 -11.17 0.70 2.62
N LYS A 86 -10.02 1.11 3.15
CA LYS A 86 -9.25 2.21 2.57
C LYS A 86 -7.77 2.14 2.93
N ALA A 87 -6.92 2.51 1.98
CA ALA A 87 -5.52 2.86 2.24
C ALA A 87 -5.45 4.36 2.56
N CYS A 88 -4.88 4.70 3.71
CA CYS A 88 -4.72 6.07 4.16
C CYS A 88 -3.24 6.34 4.38
N TRP A 89 -2.65 7.23 3.60
CA TRP A 89 -1.37 7.81 3.97
C TRP A 89 -1.55 8.66 5.22
N PHE A 90 -0.52 8.84 6.01
CA PHE A 90 -0.63 9.67 7.20
C PHE A 90 0.67 10.38 7.54
N THR A 91 0.52 11.56 8.14
CA THR A 91 1.62 12.42 8.58
C THR A 91 1.35 12.94 9.97
N ALA A 92 2.41 13.36 10.66
CA ALA A 92 2.36 14.15 11.88
C ALA A 92 3.64 14.98 11.97
N ASP A 93 3.59 16.09 12.71
CA ASP A 93 4.75 16.97 12.88
C ASP A 93 5.83 16.35 13.77
N ASP A 94 5.43 15.59 14.80
CA ASP A 94 6.35 14.90 15.71
C ASP A 94 6.57 13.44 15.26
N PRO A 95 7.80 13.04 14.91
CA PRO A 95 8.14 11.65 14.58
C PRO A 95 7.76 10.65 15.68
N LYS A 96 7.77 11.04 16.96
CA LYS A 96 7.39 10.15 18.07
C LYS A 96 5.92 9.78 18.03
N VAL A 97 5.06 10.68 17.53
CA VAL A 97 3.63 10.39 17.33
C VAL A 97 3.48 9.33 16.23
N ILE A 98 4.23 9.46 15.13
CA ILE A 98 4.26 8.47 14.05
C ILE A 98 4.69 7.11 14.59
N GLU A 99 5.79 7.05 15.35
CA GLU A 99 6.29 5.81 15.95
C GLU A 99 5.25 5.16 16.88
N LYS A 100 4.62 5.94 17.76
CA LYS A 100 3.57 5.47 18.67
C LYS A 100 2.36 4.93 17.91
N PHE A 101 1.92 5.62 16.86
CA PHE A 101 0.81 5.18 16.03
C PHE A 101 1.15 3.88 15.28
N CYS A 102 2.36 3.80 14.71
CA CYS A 102 2.86 2.60 14.05
C CYS A 102 2.95 1.40 14.99
N GLN A 103 3.33 1.60 16.26
CA GLN A 103 3.31 0.54 17.27
C GLN A 103 1.88 0.14 17.64
N TYR A 104 0.95 1.10 17.73
CA TYR A 104 -0.44 0.85 18.08
C TYR A 104 -1.21 0.09 16.99
N ARG A 105 -0.94 0.38 15.70
CA ARG A 105 -1.60 -0.22 14.53
C ARG A 105 -0.65 -1.08 13.68
N TRP A 106 0.36 -1.68 14.31
CA TRP A 106 1.46 -2.36 13.63
C TRP A 106 1.01 -3.41 12.59
N ASP A 107 -0.12 -4.08 12.83
CA ASP A 107 -0.70 -5.12 11.99
C ASP A 107 -1.39 -4.57 10.74
N ARG A 108 -1.63 -3.25 10.70
CA ARG A 108 -2.28 -2.50 9.61
C ARG A 108 -1.41 -1.42 8.99
N ILE A 109 -0.18 -1.26 9.47
CA ILE A 109 0.81 -0.41 8.80
C ILE A 109 1.45 -1.16 7.64
N ALA A 110 1.51 -0.48 6.50
CA ALA A 110 2.26 -0.87 5.32
C ALA A 110 3.09 0.32 4.82
N MET A 111 3.96 0.05 3.85
CA MET A 111 4.63 1.08 3.07
C MET A 111 4.19 0.97 1.61
N ASP A 112 3.94 2.10 0.95
CA ASP A 112 3.80 2.12 -0.50
C ASP A 112 5.16 1.94 -1.21
N LYS A 113 5.14 1.89 -2.54
CA LYS A 113 6.35 1.73 -3.36
C LYS A 113 7.38 2.87 -3.21
N ASP A 114 6.92 4.04 -2.78
CA ASP A 114 7.74 5.23 -2.57
C ASP A 114 8.24 5.32 -1.10
N GLY A 115 7.98 4.30 -0.28
CA GLY A 115 8.41 4.24 1.12
C GLY A 115 7.54 5.03 2.11
N ASN A 116 6.35 5.50 1.70
CA ASN A 116 5.47 6.25 2.58
C ASN A 116 4.65 5.30 3.45
N LEU A 117 4.45 5.69 4.71
CA LEU A 117 3.60 4.94 5.62
C LEU A 117 2.13 5.04 5.19
N VAL A 118 1.47 3.88 5.20
CA VAL A 118 0.08 3.72 4.84
C VAL A 118 -0.60 2.90 5.93
N TYR A 119 -1.70 3.41 6.47
CA TYR A 119 -2.61 2.66 7.31
C TYR A 119 -3.70 2.01 6.43
N LEU A 120 -3.82 0.69 6.53
CA LEU A 120 -4.81 -0.11 5.82
C LEU A 120 -6.06 -0.28 6.69
N ALA A 121 -6.95 0.69 6.61
CA ALA A 121 -8.14 0.80 7.45
C ALA A 121 -9.22 -0.23 7.08
N GLU A 122 -9.82 -0.86 8.09
CA GLU A 122 -10.88 -1.85 7.93
C GLU A 122 -12.27 -1.23 7.71
N SER A 123 -12.47 0.03 8.12
CA SER A 123 -13.76 0.73 7.96
C SER A 123 -13.62 2.24 8.01
N ALA A 124 -14.65 2.97 7.62
CA ALA A 124 -14.71 4.43 7.81
C ALA A 124 -14.81 4.82 9.31
N TRP A 125 -15.42 3.96 10.13
CA TRP A 125 -15.58 4.22 11.56
C TRP A 125 -14.24 4.18 12.31
N ILE A 126 -13.37 3.20 11.99
CA ILE A 126 -12.08 3.09 12.67
C ILE A 126 -11.18 4.30 12.38
N ILE A 127 -11.25 4.88 11.17
CA ILE A 127 -10.54 6.11 10.83
C ILE A 127 -11.00 7.26 11.74
N LYS A 128 -12.31 7.44 11.91
CA LYS A 128 -12.87 8.49 12.79
C LYS A 128 -12.45 8.31 14.25
N SER A 129 -12.49 7.07 14.75
CA SER A 129 -12.04 6.76 16.12
C SER A 129 -10.55 7.10 16.28
N LEU A 130 -9.72 6.72 15.32
CA LEU A 130 -8.28 6.99 15.37
C LEU A 130 -7.94 8.48 15.29
N GLN A 131 -8.72 9.28 14.55
CA GLN A 131 -8.59 10.74 14.56
C GLN A 131 -8.91 11.36 15.91
N GLN A 132 -9.72 10.71 16.75
CA GLN A 132 -10.00 11.16 18.11
C GLN A 132 -8.91 10.71 19.09
N ASP A 133 -8.41 9.48 18.95
CA ASP A 133 -7.38 8.89 19.82
C ASP A 133 -5.96 9.45 19.54
N PHE A 134 -5.70 9.83 18.28
CA PHE A 134 -4.44 10.39 17.77
C PHE A 134 -4.73 11.66 16.96
N PRO A 135 -5.16 12.75 17.61
CA PRO A 135 -5.55 14.00 16.92
C PRO A 135 -4.39 14.66 16.16
N GLU A 136 -3.14 14.33 16.49
CA GLU A 136 -1.94 14.81 15.80
C GLU A 136 -1.61 14.03 14.51
N ILE A 137 -2.32 12.92 14.24
CA ILE A 137 -2.19 12.16 13.00
C ILE A 137 -3.15 12.70 11.95
N HIS A 138 -2.60 13.16 10.84
CA HIS A 138 -3.35 13.61 9.68
C HIS A 138 -3.42 12.50 8.64
N PHE A 139 -4.63 11.99 8.38
CA PHE A 139 -4.87 10.97 7.35
C PHE A 139 -5.15 11.61 5.98
N HIS A 140 -4.53 11.06 4.94
CA HIS A 140 -4.61 11.48 3.55
C HIS A 140 -5.11 10.33 2.67
N TYR A 141 -6.02 10.63 1.75
CA TYR A 141 -6.60 9.63 0.83
C TYR A 141 -5.97 9.62 -0.56
N THR A 142 -5.06 10.56 -0.80
CA THR A 142 -4.24 10.65 -2.00
C THR A 142 -2.79 10.75 -1.56
N SER A 143 -1.86 10.29 -2.39
CA SER A 143 -0.42 10.46 -2.14
C SER A 143 0.06 11.90 -2.39
N GLU A 144 -0.86 12.83 -2.62
CA GLU A 144 -0.59 14.22 -3.01
C GLU A 144 -0.17 15.09 -1.82
N PHE A 145 -0.34 14.59 -0.59
CA PHE A 145 0.17 15.20 0.66
C PHE A 145 1.65 15.58 0.60
N LYS A 146 2.44 14.92 -0.28
CA LYS A 146 3.84 15.24 -0.54
C LYS A 146 4.07 16.65 -1.07
N ARG A 147 3.14 17.18 -1.89
CA ARG A 147 3.25 18.53 -2.47
C ARG A 147 3.06 19.59 -1.40
N GLU A 148 2.05 19.41 -0.54
CA GLU A 148 1.73 20.32 0.55
C GLU A 148 2.88 20.45 1.56
N MET A 149 3.59 19.35 1.85
CA MET A 149 4.74 19.37 2.76
C MET A 149 5.98 20.04 2.18
N GLN A 150 6.17 20.04 0.86
CA GLN A 150 7.33 20.67 0.22
C GLN A 150 7.15 22.17 -0.03
N GLU A 151 5.92 22.63 -0.18
CA GLU A 151 5.60 24.06 -0.32
C GLU A 151 5.56 24.79 1.04
N ALA A 152 5.41 24.04 2.14
CA ALA A 152 5.36 24.56 3.51
C ALA A 152 6.74 24.69 4.20
N GLY A 153 7.83 24.28 3.55
CA GLY A 153 9.21 24.35 4.07
C GLY A 153 10.10 25.27 3.26
#